data_AF-A0A2Y9A024-F1
#
_entry.id   AF-A0A2Y9A024-F1
#
_cell.length_a   1.000
_cell.length_b   1.000
_cell.length_c   1.000
_cell.angle_alpha   90.00
_cell.angle_beta   90.00
_cell.angle_gamma   90.00
#
_symmetry.space_group_name_H-M   'P 1'
#
loop_
_entity.id
_entity.type
_entity.pdbx_description
1 polymer ?
#
loop_
_entity_poly.entity_id
_entity_poly.type
_entity_poly.pdbx_seq_one_letter_code
_entity_poly.pdbx_strand_id
1 'polypeptide(L)'
;MTAQDSVGARLAAVVEKDERLDGIVSRLTGPTQRLIASPGRRDLLLGKQLGHALHPILTDLPIGLWASSVVLDVTMPGSRPAARRLVGLGVLAAVPTAVTGWAEWARTGKREDRRTGVVHAAANGAAAVLFGGSYLARRSGRHGTGVVLSQLGTLALGAGGALGGHLAIGRKVGSSFS
;
A
#
# COMPACT_ATOMS: atom_id res chain seq x y z
N MET A 1 -3.14 24.99 11.94
CA MET A 1 -2.51 23.66 11.80
C MET A 1 -1.84 23.64 10.44
N THR A 2 -0.52 23.68 10.39
CA THR A 2 0.22 23.66 9.11
C THR A 2 0.31 22.22 8.60
N ALA A 3 0.58 22.00 7.31
CA ALA A 3 0.76 20.65 6.76
C ALA A 3 1.87 19.84 7.48
N GLN A 4 2.84 20.55 8.09
CA GLN A 4 3.92 20.00 8.90
C GLN A 4 3.45 19.44 10.26
N ASP A 5 2.27 19.83 10.75
CA ASP A 5 1.75 19.40 12.06
C ASP A 5 0.93 18.11 12.01
N SER A 6 0.64 17.59 10.81
CA SER A 6 -0.23 16.43 10.63
C SER A 6 0.36 15.14 11.22
N VAL A 7 -0.52 14.21 11.64
CA VAL A 7 -0.12 12.89 12.16
C VAL A 7 0.76 12.14 11.14
N GLY A 8 0.42 12.23 9.85
CA GLY A 8 1.22 11.63 8.77
C GLY A 8 2.63 12.22 8.68
N ALA A 9 2.76 13.54 8.75
CA ALA A 9 4.07 14.21 8.73
C ALA A 9 4.92 13.86 9.97
N ARG A 10 4.30 13.76 11.15
CA ARG A 10 5.00 13.35 12.39
C ARG A 10 5.47 11.90 12.32
N LEU A 11 4.63 10.98 11.85
CA LEU A 11 5.00 9.58 11.66
C LEU A 11 6.14 9.45 10.64
N ALA A 12 6.06 10.17 9.51
CA ALA A 12 7.11 10.17 8.52
C ALA A 12 8.42 10.76 9.05
N ALA A 13 8.39 11.87 9.79
CA ALA A 13 9.59 12.51 10.33
C ALA A 13 10.41 11.60 11.27
N VAL A 14 9.74 10.71 12.02
CA VAL A 14 10.41 9.70 12.85
C VAL A 14 11.11 8.67 11.96
N VAL A 15 10.41 8.16 10.94
CA VAL A 15 10.92 7.14 10.01
C VAL A 15 12.05 7.66 9.14
N GLU A 16 11.95 8.90 8.65
CA GLU A 16 12.93 9.56 7.80
C GLU A 16 14.30 9.65 8.48
N LYS A 17 14.33 9.84 9.81
CA LYS A 17 15.55 9.96 10.61
C LYS A 17 16.11 8.63 11.09
N ASP A 18 15.40 7.51 10.90
CA ASP A 18 15.86 6.21 11.37
C ASP A 18 16.83 5.56 10.39
N GLU A 19 18.12 5.81 10.59
CA GLU A 19 19.20 5.26 9.78
C GLU A 19 19.33 3.74 9.87
N ARG A 20 18.73 3.09 10.89
CA ARG A 20 18.73 1.62 10.98
C ARG A 20 17.99 0.97 9.81
N LEU A 21 17.08 1.71 9.18
CA LEU A 21 16.36 1.28 7.97
C LEU A 21 17.26 1.26 6.73
N ASP A 22 18.44 1.88 6.75
CA ASP A 22 19.34 1.92 5.60
C ASP A 22 19.82 0.53 5.18
N GLY A 23 20.04 -0.37 6.14
CA GLY A 23 20.38 -1.76 5.82
C GLY A 23 19.30 -2.42 4.97
N ILE A 24 18.03 -2.17 5.29
CA ILE A 24 16.88 -2.70 4.56
C ILE A 24 16.77 -2.03 3.18
N VAL A 25 16.87 -0.70 3.12
CA VAL A 25 16.86 0.06 1.85
C VAL A 25 17.94 -0.46 0.91
N SER A 26 19.17 -0.67 1.39
CA SER A 26 20.27 -1.18 0.57
C SER A 26 20.00 -2.59 0.06
N ARG A 27 19.48 -3.50 0.90
CA ARG A 27 19.14 -4.88 0.50
C ARG A 27 18.03 -4.95 -0.54
N LEU A 28 17.04 -4.05 -0.47
CA LEU A 28 15.92 -4.01 -1.40
C LEU A 28 16.26 -3.33 -2.73
N THR A 29 17.31 -2.49 -2.76
CA THR A 29 17.67 -1.72 -3.96
C THR A 29 17.99 -2.62 -5.16
N GLY A 30 18.79 -3.68 -4.97
CA GLY A 30 19.16 -4.60 -6.07
C GLY A 30 17.94 -5.28 -6.72
N PRO A 31 17.09 -5.98 -5.96
CA PRO A 31 15.86 -6.59 -6.47
C PRO A 31 14.92 -5.60 -7.17
N THR A 32 14.71 -4.40 -6.60
CA THR A 32 13.81 -3.41 -7.22
C THR A 32 14.39 -2.80 -8.49
N GLN A 33 15.72 -2.65 -8.59
CA GLN A 33 16.35 -2.22 -9.84
C GLN A 33 16.20 -3.28 -10.94
N ARG A 34 16.30 -4.57 -10.60
CA ARG A 34 16.03 -5.66 -11.56
C ARG A 34 14.58 -5.63 -12.05
N LEU A 35 13.62 -5.31 -11.17
CA LEU A 35 12.21 -5.15 -11.55
C LEU A 35 12.04 -4.12 -12.67
N ILE A 36 12.81 -3.04 -12.67
CA ILE A 36 12.72 -1.97 -13.69
C ILE A 36 13.84 -1.99 -14.74
N ALA A 37 14.63 -3.06 -14.83
CA ALA A 37 15.75 -3.14 -15.76
C ALA A 37 15.32 -3.16 -17.25
N SER A 38 14.15 -3.73 -17.56
CA SER A 38 13.61 -3.71 -18.93
C SER A 38 12.89 -2.38 -19.20
N PRO A 39 13.25 -1.62 -20.26
CA PRO A 39 12.62 -0.34 -20.57
C PRO A 39 11.10 -0.42 -20.74
N GLY A 40 10.59 -1.41 -21.50
CA GLY A 40 9.16 -1.58 -21.72
C GLY A 40 8.39 -1.87 -20.42
N ARG A 41 8.94 -2.77 -19.58
CA ARG A 41 8.35 -3.10 -18.27
C ARG A 41 8.39 -1.90 -17.32
N ARG A 42 9.52 -1.19 -17.26
CA ARG A 42 9.66 0.02 -16.45
C ARG A 42 8.64 1.07 -16.85
N ASP A 43 8.55 1.37 -18.14
CA ASP A 43 7.67 2.42 -18.64
C ASP A 43 6.19 2.08 -18.36
N LEU A 44 5.81 0.80 -18.47
CA LEU A 44 4.49 0.30 -18.03
C LEU A 44 4.25 0.47 -16.53
N LEU A 45 5.17 -0.03 -15.70
CA LEU A 45 4.99 -0.03 -14.23
C LEU A 45 5.00 1.38 -13.63
N LEU A 46 5.71 2.32 -14.26
CA LEU A 46 5.74 3.72 -13.85
C LEU A 46 4.57 4.54 -14.43
N GLY A 47 3.76 3.96 -15.33
CA GLY A 47 2.58 4.63 -15.88
C GLY A 47 2.87 5.62 -17.02
N LYS A 48 3.95 5.43 -17.77
CA LYS A 48 4.34 6.34 -18.87
C LYS A 48 3.25 6.50 -19.92
N GLN A 49 2.51 5.43 -20.21
CA GLN A 49 1.39 5.42 -21.16
C GLN A 49 0.21 6.27 -20.69
N LEU A 50 0.09 6.48 -19.37
CA LEU A 50 -0.95 7.30 -18.76
C LEU A 50 -0.51 8.77 -18.60
N GLY A 51 0.80 9.06 -18.71
CA GLY A 51 1.36 10.38 -18.46
C GLY A 51 1.54 10.72 -16.97
N HIS A 52 1.19 9.81 -16.06
CA HIS A 52 1.35 9.99 -14.60
C HIS A 52 1.54 8.64 -13.89
N ALA A 53 1.96 8.69 -12.63
CA ALA A 53 2.17 7.52 -11.77
C ALA A 53 0.99 6.53 -11.79
N LEU A 54 1.28 5.25 -12.04
CA LEU A 54 0.28 4.17 -12.05
C LEU A 54 -0.08 3.68 -10.65
N HIS A 55 0.88 3.67 -9.71
CA HIS A 55 0.67 3.11 -8.38
C HIS A 55 -0.45 3.83 -7.61
N PRO A 56 -0.52 5.17 -7.51
CA PRO A 56 -1.61 5.85 -6.81
C PRO A 56 -3.00 5.47 -7.37
N ILE A 57 -3.14 5.35 -8.69
CA ILE A 57 -4.41 4.93 -9.31
C ILE A 57 -4.77 3.50 -8.90
N LEU A 58 -3.79 2.60 -8.93
CA LEU A 58 -4.05 1.22 -8.53
C LEU A 58 -4.40 1.10 -7.05
N THR A 59 -3.95 2.01 -6.18
CA THR A 59 -4.30 1.97 -4.75
C THR A 59 -5.79 2.16 -4.46
N ASP A 60 -6.53 2.84 -5.34
CA ASP A 60 -7.98 3.05 -5.17
C ASP A 60 -8.74 1.72 -5.18
N LEU A 61 -8.27 0.73 -5.94
CA LEU A 61 -8.91 -0.59 -6.04
C LEU A 61 -8.90 -1.36 -4.71
N PRO A 62 -7.74 -1.74 -4.11
CA PRO A 62 -7.72 -2.44 -2.83
C PRO A 62 -8.37 -1.61 -1.72
N ILE A 63 -8.18 -0.29 -1.68
CA ILE A 63 -8.80 0.57 -0.67
C ILE A 63 -10.33 0.52 -0.78
N GLY A 64 -10.88 0.74 -1.97
CA GLY A 64 -12.32 0.74 -2.21
C GLY A 64 -12.95 -0.63 -1.93
N LEU A 65 -12.31 -1.71 -2.38
CA LEU A 65 -12.78 -3.08 -2.16
C LEU A 65 -12.80 -3.44 -0.67
N TRP A 66 -11.72 -3.15 0.06
CA TRP A 66 -11.63 -3.46 1.49
C TRP A 66 -12.54 -2.57 2.33
N ALA A 67 -12.60 -1.25 2.05
CA ALA A 67 -13.53 -0.35 2.73
C ALA A 67 -14.98 -0.79 2.53
N SER A 68 -15.36 -1.15 1.30
CA SER A 68 -16.69 -1.67 1.00
C SER A 68 -16.99 -2.96 1.77
N SER A 69 -16.01 -3.86 1.91
CA SER A 69 -16.19 -5.09 2.69
C SER A 69 -16.50 -4.83 4.17
N VAL A 70 -15.82 -3.84 4.77
CA VAL A 70 -16.06 -3.41 6.16
C VAL A 70 -17.44 -2.78 6.30
N VAL A 71 -17.86 -1.95 5.35
CA VAL A 71 -19.21 -1.39 5.33
C VAL A 71 -20.26 -2.51 5.30
N LEU A 72 -20.09 -3.52 4.44
CA LEU A 72 -21.02 -4.66 4.39
C LEU A 72 -21.07 -5.43 5.71
N ASP A 73 -19.92 -5.66 6.36
CA ASP A 73 -19.88 -6.37 7.65
C ASP A 73 -20.62 -5.62 8.76
N VAL A 74 -20.61 -4.28 8.73
CA VAL A 74 -21.24 -3.43 9.74
C VAL A 74 -22.73 -3.19 9.47
N THR A 75 -23.08 -2.90 8.22
CA THR A 75 -24.44 -2.42 7.88
C THR A 75 -25.35 -3.50 7.32
N MET A 76 -24.77 -4.60 6.80
CA MET A 76 -25.53 -5.67 6.15
C MET A 76 -25.02 -7.06 6.57
N PRO A 77 -25.33 -7.52 7.80
CA PRO A 77 -24.87 -8.82 8.30
C PRO A 77 -25.23 -10.03 7.40
N GLY A 78 -26.27 -9.92 6.56
CA GLY A 78 -26.66 -10.92 5.57
C GLY A 78 -25.75 -10.99 4.32
N SER A 79 -24.91 -9.99 4.09
CA SER A 79 -24.06 -9.84 2.89
C SER A 79 -22.69 -10.52 3.00
N ARG A 80 -22.54 -11.53 3.88
CA ARG A 80 -21.26 -12.22 4.13
C ARG A 80 -20.56 -12.74 2.86
N PRO A 81 -21.27 -13.33 1.87
CA PRO A 81 -20.63 -13.77 0.63
C PRO A 81 -20.05 -12.61 -0.19
N ALA A 82 -20.75 -11.47 -0.24
CA ALA A 82 -20.29 -10.27 -0.93
C ALA A 82 -19.08 -9.65 -0.21
N ALA A 83 -19.13 -9.51 1.12
CA ALA A 83 -18.01 -9.01 1.92
C ALA A 83 -16.76 -9.89 1.71
N ARG A 84 -16.90 -11.22 1.74
CA ARG A 84 -15.79 -12.15 1.46
C ARG A 84 -15.22 -11.97 0.04
N ARG A 85 -16.06 -11.79 -0.98
CA ARG A 85 -15.62 -11.56 -2.37
C ARG A 85 -14.82 -10.27 -2.48
N LEU A 86 -15.30 -9.18 -1.88
CA LEU A 86 -14.61 -7.90 -1.86
C LEU A 86 -13.25 -7.98 -1.17
N VAL A 87 -13.16 -8.67 -0.02
CA VAL A 87 -11.88 -8.93 0.65
C VAL A 87 -10.90 -9.65 -0.29
N GLY A 88 -11.36 -10.74 -0.93
CA GLY A 88 -10.54 -11.52 -1.85
C GLY A 88 -10.09 -10.73 -3.08
N LEU A 89 -11.00 -9.97 -3.70
CA LEU A 89 -10.68 -9.10 -4.83
C LEU A 89 -9.68 -8.01 -4.45
N GLY A 90 -9.80 -7.44 -3.25
CA GLY A 90 -8.83 -6.45 -2.75
C GLY A 90 -7.44 -7.06 -2.57
N VAL A 91 -7.34 -8.30 -2.07
CA VAL A 91 -6.05 -9.03 -1.99
C VAL A 91 -5.45 -9.26 -3.37
N LEU A 92 -6.27 -9.61 -4.38
CA LEU A 92 -5.80 -9.77 -5.75
C LEU A 92 -5.34 -8.43 -6.34
N ALA A 93 -6.09 -7.34 -6.13
CA ALA A 93 -5.74 -6.01 -6.60
C ALA A 93 -4.48 -5.44 -5.92
N ALA A 94 -4.22 -5.82 -4.67
CA ALA A 94 -3.03 -5.41 -3.94
C ALA A 94 -1.72 -5.89 -4.60
N VAL A 95 -1.75 -7.01 -5.35
CA VAL A 95 -0.53 -7.56 -6.01
C VAL A 95 0.02 -6.60 -7.07
N PRO A 96 -0.70 -6.25 -8.16
CA PRO A 96 -0.19 -5.29 -9.14
C PRO A 96 0.04 -3.90 -8.53
N THR A 97 -0.75 -3.50 -7.53
CA THR A 97 -0.55 -2.26 -6.78
C THR A 97 0.82 -2.24 -6.08
N ALA A 98 1.20 -3.32 -5.39
CA ALA A 98 2.50 -3.41 -4.73
C ALA A 98 3.66 -3.45 -5.73
N VAL A 99 3.49 -4.16 -6.86
CA VAL A 99 4.53 -4.24 -7.90
C VAL A 99 4.83 -2.87 -8.49
N THR A 100 3.80 -2.08 -8.80
CA THR A 100 3.97 -0.71 -9.30
C THR A 100 4.59 0.21 -8.24
N GLY A 101 4.18 0.08 -6.97
CA GLY A 101 4.79 0.83 -5.86
C GLY A 101 6.28 0.54 -5.67
N TRP A 102 6.70 -0.72 -5.80
CA TRP A 102 8.13 -1.08 -5.76
C TRP A 102 8.91 -0.55 -6.98
N ALA A 103 8.27 -0.44 -8.14
CA ALA A 103 8.88 0.19 -9.31
C ALA A 103 9.11 1.69 -9.09
N GLU A 104 8.14 2.40 -8.49
CA GLU A 104 8.30 3.81 -8.12
C GLU A 104 9.38 4.00 -7.04
N TRP A 105 9.37 3.14 -6.01
CA TRP A 105 10.38 3.17 -4.95
C TRP A 105 11.81 2.97 -5.48
N ALA A 106 11.98 2.17 -6.54
CA ALA A 106 13.27 2.00 -7.19
C ALA A 106 13.83 3.32 -7.75
N ARG A 107 12.94 4.24 -8.18
CA ARG A 107 13.25 5.57 -8.73
C ARG A 107 13.38 6.67 -7.68
N THR A 108 12.95 6.42 -6.44
CA THR A 108 13.11 7.38 -5.35
C THR A 108 14.59 7.63 -5.07
N GLY A 109 15.03 8.88 -5.26
CA GLY A 109 16.44 9.26 -5.12
C GLY A 109 16.87 9.54 -3.69
N LYS A 110 16.05 10.28 -2.94
CA LYS A 110 16.37 10.71 -1.57
C LYS A 110 16.27 9.55 -0.59
N ARG A 111 17.25 9.43 0.31
CA ARG A 111 17.37 8.28 1.21
C ARG A 111 16.25 8.27 2.25
N GLU A 112 15.90 9.44 2.78
CA GLU A 112 14.82 9.61 3.75
C GLU A 112 13.47 9.17 3.18
N ASP A 113 13.19 9.50 1.91
CA ASP A 113 11.96 9.10 1.22
C ASP A 113 11.93 7.57 1.01
N ARG A 114 13.09 6.95 0.73
CA ARG A 114 13.19 5.49 0.60
C ARG A 114 12.93 4.78 1.92
N ARG A 115 13.37 5.33 3.06
CA ARG A 115 13.09 4.78 4.40
C ARG A 115 11.59 4.79 4.68
N THR A 116 10.94 5.94 4.46
CA THR A 116 9.48 6.06 4.55
C THR A 116 8.77 5.11 3.60
N GLY A 117 9.27 4.94 2.38
CA GLY A 117 8.74 3.98 1.40
C GLY A 117 8.79 2.52 1.87
N VAL A 118 9.86 2.11 2.57
CA VAL A 118 9.97 0.75 3.13
C VAL A 118 8.95 0.52 4.24
N VAL A 119 8.77 1.49 5.15
CA VAL A 119 7.79 1.37 6.24
C VAL A 119 6.36 1.42 5.70
N HIS A 120 6.10 2.28 4.71
CA HIS A 120 4.84 2.30 3.96
C HIS A 120 4.55 0.93 3.33
N ALA A 121 5.52 0.34 2.62
CA ALA A 121 5.36 -0.98 2.00
C ALA A 121 5.13 -2.08 3.05
N ALA A 122 5.83 -2.03 4.19
CA ALA A 122 5.66 -2.98 5.28
C ALA A 122 4.25 -2.90 5.91
N ALA A 123 3.75 -1.69 6.18
CA ALA A 123 2.40 -1.48 6.73
C ALA A 123 1.31 -2.01 5.77
N ASN A 124 1.44 -1.73 4.47
CA ASN A 124 0.50 -2.25 3.47
C ASN A 124 0.65 -3.76 3.25
N GLY A 125 1.86 -4.31 3.37
CA GLY A 125 2.10 -5.75 3.37
C GLY A 125 1.39 -6.44 4.55
N ALA A 126 1.49 -5.86 5.75
CA ALA A 126 0.74 -6.34 6.92
C ALA A 126 -0.78 -6.26 6.69
N ALA A 127 -1.29 -5.17 6.12
CA ALA A 127 -2.70 -5.05 5.74
C ALA A 127 -3.12 -6.16 4.76
N ALA A 128 -2.34 -6.40 3.70
CA ALA A 128 -2.62 -7.45 2.72
C ALA A 128 -2.62 -8.86 3.35
N VAL A 129 -1.69 -9.15 4.27
CA VAL A 129 -1.66 -10.42 5.02
C VAL A 129 -2.89 -10.56 5.91
N LEU A 130 -3.28 -9.50 6.62
CA LEU A 130 -4.48 -9.50 7.47
C LEU A 130 -5.77 -9.69 6.66
N PHE A 131 -5.90 -9.04 5.50
CA PHE A 131 -7.02 -9.28 4.58
C PHE A 131 -6.98 -10.67 3.94
N GLY A 132 -5.80 -11.20 3.62
CA GLY A 132 -5.62 -12.59 3.19
C GLY A 132 -6.09 -13.59 4.25
N GLY A 133 -5.68 -13.38 5.51
CA GLY A 133 -6.16 -14.12 6.67
C GLY A 133 -7.67 -13.98 6.87
N SER A 134 -8.21 -12.78 6.69
CA SER A 134 -9.66 -12.51 6.73
C SER A 134 -10.39 -13.34 5.69
N TYR A 135 -9.92 -13.35 4.44
CA TYR A 135 -10.50 -14.16 3.36
C TYR A 135 -10.51 -15.65 3.71
N LEU A 136 -9.37 -16.19 4.17
CA LEU A 136 -9.25 -17.60 4.54
C LEU A 136 -10.16 -17.97 5.72
N ALA A 137 -10.21 -17.15 6.77
CA ALA A 137 -11.10 -17.36 7.90
C ALA A 137 -12.58 -17.39 7.48
N ARG A 138 -13.01 -16.42 6.65
CA ARG A 138 -14.37 -16.37 6.09
C ARG A 138 -14.68 -17.58 5.20
N ARG A 139 -13.69 -18.07 4.45
CA ARG A 139 -13.83 -19.26 3.59
C ARG A 139 -14.00 -20.54 4.43
N SER A 140 -13.36 -20.62 5.59
CA SER A 140 -13.48 -21.72 6.55
C SER A 140 -14.67 -21.59 7.52
N GLY A 141 -15.64 -20.72 7.25
CA GLY A 141 -16.81 -20.52 8.11
C GLY A 141 -16.57 -19.69 9.39
N ARG A 142 -15.34 -19.30 9.69
CA ARG A 142 -14.97 -18.46 10.85
C ARG A 142 -15.16 -16.97 10.53
N HIS A 143 -16.41 -16.57 10.26
CA HIS A 143 -16.71 -15.22 9.80
C HIS A 143 -16.31 -14.13 10.81
N GLY A 144 -16.60 -14.30 12.10
CA GLY A 144 -16.23 -13.34 13.15
C GLY A 144 -14.73 -13.07 13.21
N THR A 145 -13.89 -14.12 13.18
CA THR A 145 -12.43 -14.00 13.07
C THR A 145 -12.04 -13.24 11.80
N GLY A 146 -12.72 -13.52 10.68
CA GLY A 146 -12.54 -12.80 9.44
C GLY A 146 -12.78 -11.29 9.58
N VAL A 147 -13.85 -10.89 10.25
CA VAL A 147 -14.20 -9.48 10.49
C VAL A 147 -13.11 -8.80 11.33
N VAL A 148 -12.68 -9.41 12.43
CA VAL A 148 -11.59 -8.88 13.28
C VAL A 148 -10.30 -8.70 12.49
N LEU A 149 -9.91 -9.69 11.70
CA LEU A 149 -8.72 -9.60 10.85
C LEU A 149 -8.82 -8.47 9.82
N SER A 150 -9.97 -8.27 9.18
CA SER A 150 -10.16 -7.15 8.26
C SER A 150 -10.12 -5.80 8.95
N GLN A 151 -10.62 -5.68 10.19
CA GLN A 151 -10.53 -4.43 10.96
C GLN A 151 -9.08 -4.10 11.32
N LEU A 152 -8.30 -5.08 11.78
CA LEU A 152 -6.86 -4.90 11.99
C LEU A 152 -6.14 -4.55 10.68
N GLY A 153 -6.53 -5.18 9.57
CA GLY A 153 -6.05 -4.86 8.23
C GLY A 153 -6.34 -3.41 7.84
N THR A 154 -7.54 -2.90 8.12
CA THR A 154 -7.93 -1.50 7.91
C THR A 154 -7.07 -0.53 8.72
N LEU A 155 -6.72 -0.85 9.97
CA LEU A 155 -5.82 -0.02 10.77
C LEU A 155 -4.42 0.04 10.17
N ALA A 156 -3.86 -1.11 9.76
CA ALA A 156 -2.56 -1.17 9.09
C ALA A 156 -2.58 -0.41 7.75
N LEU A 157 -3.66 -0.54 6.99
CA LEU A 157 -3.89 0.19 5.73
C LEU A 157 -3.93 1.70 5.97
N GLY A 158 -4.61 2.16 7.03
CA GLY A 158 -4.64 3.58 7.41
C GLY A 158 -3.27 4.13 7.76
N ALA A 159 -2.47 3.39 8.55
CA ALA A 159 -1.09 3.78 8.87
C ALA A 159 -0.20 3.84 7.62
N GLY A 160 -0.30 2.83 6.74
CA GLY A 160 0.38 2.82 5.44
C GLY A 160 -0.06 3.99 4.55
N GLY A 161 -1.36 4.26 4.49
CA GLY A 161 -1.94 5.37 3.73
C GLY A 161 -1.45 6.74 4.19
N ALA A 162 -1.29 6.96 5.49
CA ALA A 162 -0.72 8.21 6.02
C ALA A 162 0.72 8.46 5.53
N LEU A 163 1.57 7.42 5.55
CA LEU A 163 2.94 7.50 5.04
C LEU A 163 2.97 7.65 3.50
N GLY A 164 2.07 6.95 2.80
CA GLY A 164 1.95 7.04 1.34
C GLY A 164 1.49 8.41 0.87
N GLY A 165 0.51 9.01 1.55
CA GLY A 165 0.05 10.37 1.29
C GLY A 165 1.16 11.41 1.53
N HIS A 166 1.97 11.23 2.59
CA HIS A 166 3.14 12.08 2.82
C HIS A 166 4.16 11.98 1.67
N LEU A 167 4.46 10.77 1.20
CA LEU A 167 5.35 10.55 0.05
C LEU A 167 4.81 11.18 -1.23
N ALA A 168 3.58 10.84 -1.62
CA ALA A 168 3.00 11.24 -2.90
C ALA A 168 2.68 12.74 -2.96
N ILE A 169 2.07 13.28 -1.90
CA ILE A 169 1.55 14.66 -1.89
C ILE A 169 2.58 15.61 -1.25
N GLY A 170 3.10 15.25 -0.06
CA GLY A 170 4.01 16.11 0.71
C GLY A 170 5.41 16.20 0.10
N ARG A 171 5.94 15.06 -0.37
CA ARG A 171 7.30 14.95 -0.93
C ARG A 171 7.34 14.90 -2.45
N LYS A 172 6.17 14.82 -3.11
CA LYS A 172 6.03 14.67 -4.57
C LYS A 172 6.81 13.46 -5.11
N VAL A 173 6.89 12.39 -4.32
CA VAL A 173 7.47 11.13 -4.73
C VAL A 173 6.46 10.39 -5.59
N GLY A 174 6.78 10.24 -6.87
CA GLY A 174 5.96 9.57 -7.85
C GLY A 174 6.56 9.76 -9.23
N SER A 175 6.13 8.94 -10.18
CA SER A 175 6.58 9.03 -11.56
C SER A 175 5.95 10.23 -12.26
N SER A 176 6.79 11.10 -12.83
CA SER A 176 6.38 12.22 -13.68
C SER A 176 7.12 12.16 -15.02
N PHE A 177 6.43 12.50 -16.10
CA PHE A 177 6.98 12.49 -17.46
C PHE A 177 6.87 13.91 -18.03
N SER A 178 8.02 14.50 -18.37
CA SER A 178 8.17 15.81 -19.02
C SER A 178 8.76 15.64 -20.40
#